data_AF-A0A920KGJ6-F1
#
_entry.id   AF-A0A920KGJ6-F1
#
_cell.length_a   1.000
_cell.length_b   1.000
_cell.length_c   1.000
_cell.angle_alpha   90.00
_cell.angle_beta   90.00
_cell.angle_gamma   90.00
#
_symmetry.space_group_name_H-M   'P 1'
#
loop_
_entity.id
_entity.type
_entity.pdbx_description
1 polymer ?
#
loop_
_entity_poly.entity_id
_entity_poly.type
_entity_poly.pdbx_seq_one_letter_code
_entity_poly.pdbx_strand_id
1 'polypeptide(L)'
;MFCGTFDAKGAKFETGHGQLSITRPGQIRKFVEKVDQITFSGKQARFQNQQVLYVTERAVFRLQEKELELLEIAPGIDLQKDILDQMDFLPSFGKLENHGRFDFHGRPKWIRHDWP
;
A
#
# COMPACT_ATOMS: atom_id res chain seq x y z
N MET A 1 -8.13 6.33 -7.05
CA MET A 1 -7.12 5.31 -6.75
C MET A 1 -5.76 5.95 -6.90
N PHE A 2 -4.90 5.84 -5.90
CA PHE A 2 -3.50 6.29 -5.95
C PHE A 2 -2.60 5.07 -6.12
N CYS A 3 -1.65 5.13 -7.04
CA CYS A 3 -0.67 4.08 -7.28
C CYS A 3 0.74 4.69 -7.20
N GLY A 4 1.65 4.05 -6.47
CA GLY A 4 3.03 4.50 -6.37
C GLY A 4 3.85 3.63 -5.45
N THR A 5 5.17 3.83 -5.41
CA THR A 5 6.03 3.02 -4.53
C THR A 5 5.78 3.34 -3.06
N PHE A 6 5.99 2.37 -2.16
CA PHE A 6 5.78 2.53 -0.72
C PHE A 6 6.73 3.57 -0.09
N ASP A 7 7.98 3.58 -0.54
CA ASP A 7 9.00 4.55 -0.18
C ASP A 7 9.58 5.19 -1.45
N ALA A 8 10.30 6.29 -1.30
CA ALA A 8 10.94 7.02 -2.39
C ALA A 8 12.46 6.99 -2.26
N LYS A 9 13.13 7.34 -3.37
CA LYS A 9 14.59 7.50 -3.47
C LYS A 9 15.37 6.20 -3.24
N GLY A 10 15.51 5.42 -4.31
CA GLY A 10 16.48 4.32 -4.39
C GLY A 10 15.98 2.95 -3.91
N ALA A 11 14.66 2.77 -3.82
CA ALA A 11 14.04 1.47 -3.57
C ALA A 11 14.45 0.47 -4.64
N LYS A 12 14.82 -0.75 -4.23
CA LYS A 12 15.08 -1.88 -5.11
C LYS A 12 14.34 -3.10 -4.60
N PHE A 13 13.71 -3.80 -5.52
CA PHE A 13 12.97 -5.01 -5.25
C PHE A 13 13.09 -5.95 -6.44
N GLU A 14 12.99 -7.24 -6.15
CA GLU A 14 13.06 -8.31 -7.13
C GLU A 14 11.74 -9.08 -7.10
N THR A 15 11.31 -9.52 -8.27
CA THR A 15 10.11 -10.35 -8.44
C THR A 15 10.51 -11.69 -9.02
N GLY A 16 10.07 -12.78 -8.39
CA GLY A 16 10.36 -14.14 -8.86
C GLY A 16 9.46 -15.15 -8.16
N HIS A 17 9.06 -16.21 -8.86
CA HIS A 17 8.21 -17.27 -8.29
C HIS A 17 6.90 -16.77 -7.66
N GLY A 18 6.33 -15.68 -8.18
CA GLY A 18 5.11 -15.06 -7.64
C GLY A 18 5.31 -14.32 -6.31
N GLN A 19 6.56 -14.07 -5.91
CA GLN A 19 6.92 -13.34 -4.69
C GLN A 19 7.68 -12.05 -5.01
N LEU A 20 7.57 -11.10 -4.08
CA LEU A 20 8.29 -9.85 -4.06
C LEU A 20 9.31 -9.90 -2.92
N SER A 21 10.55 -9.51 -3.20
CA SER A 21 11.61 -9.35 -2.19
C SER A 21 12.19 -7.94 -2.25
N ILE A 22 12.26 -7.26 -1.12
CA ILE A 22 12.87 -5.94 -1.02
C ILE A 22 14.36 -6.11 -0.75
N THR A 23 15.18 -5.82 -1.76
CA THR A 23 16.64 -5.89 -1.65
C THR A 23 17.22 -4.60 -1.08
N ARG A 24 16.52 -3.47 -1.23
CA ARG A 24 16.88 -2.19 -0.60
C ARG A 24 15.66 -1.29 -0.42
N PRO A 25 15.32 -0.84 0.81
CA PRO A 25 14.26 0.14 1.00
C PRO A 25 14.66 1.52 0.48
N GLY A 26 13.67 2.32 0.11
CA GLY A 26 13.84 3.72 -0.23
C GLY A 26 14.26 4.56 0.98
N GLN A 27 15.00 5.64 0.74
CA GLN A 27 15.49 6.53 1.80
C GLN A 27 14.40 7.45 2.38
N ILE A 28 13.32 7.68 1.63
CA ILE A 28 12.27 8.63 2.00
C ILE A 28 11.00 7.83 2.25
N ARG A 29 10.52 7.83 3.51
CA ARG A 29 9.24 7.24 3.89
C ARG A 29 8.10 8.10 3.36
N LYS A 30 7.07 7.48 2.78
CA LYS A 30 5.87 8.20 2.31
C LYS A 30 4.69 8.12 3.28
N PHE A 31 4.76 7.22 4.25
CA PHE A 31 3.76 7.05 5.30
C PHE A 31 4.23 7.70 6.59
N VAL A 32 4.22 9.04 6.59
CA VAL A 32 4.70 9.89 7.70
C VAL A 32 3.54 10.51 8.46
N GLU A 33 3.69 10.76 9.76
CA GLU A 33 2.63 11.38 10.60
C GLU A 33 2.25 12.79 10.14
N LYS A 34 3.21 13.55 9.59
CA LYS A 34 3.01 14.91 9.09
C LYS A 34 3.61 15.03 7.70
N VAL A 35 2.76 15.38 6.74
CA VAL A 35 3.19 15.75 5.37
C VAL A 35 3.53 17.24 5.33
N ASP A 36 4.56 17.61 4.56
CA ASP A 36 4.97 19.01 4.39
C ASP A 36 3.88 19.86 3.69
N GLN A 37 3.06 19.23 2.84
CA GLN A 37 1.94 19.87 2.16
C GLN A 37 0.79 18.88 2.01
N ILE A 38 -0.43 19.31 2.36
CA ILE A 38 -1.65 18.53 2.11
C ILE A 38 -2.08 18.75 0.66
N THR A 39 -1.57 17.93 -0.26
CA THR A 39 -1.90 18.03 -1.70
C THR A 39 -3.23 17.34 -2.06
N PHE A 40 -3.75 16.50 -1.15
CA PHE A 40 -5.07 15.88 -1.27
C PHE A 40 -5.87 16.12 0.01
N SER A 41 -6.95 16.90 -0.10
CA SER A 41 -7.88 17.09 1.02
C SER A 41 -8.67 15.81 1.24
N GLY A 42 -8.15 14.92 2.09
CA GLY A 42 -8.89 13.73 2.53
C GLY A 42 -10.27 14.08 3.09
N LYS A 43 -10.48 15.32 3.60
CA LYS A 43 -11.79 15.81 4.06
C LYS A 43 -12.82 15.95 2.93
N GLN A 44 -12.40 16.32 1.72
CA GLN A 44 -13.31 16.47 0.57
C GLN A 44 -13.74 15.11 0.00
N ALA A 45 -12.81 14.16 -0.10
CA ALA A 45 -13.11 12.79 -0.53
C ALA A 45 -14.05 12.07 0.44
N ARG A 46 -13.91 12.34 1.75
CA ARG A 46 -14.84 11.89 2.80
C ARG A 46 -16.27 12.38 2.56
N PHE A 47 -16.45 13.66 2.22
CA PHE A 47 -17.78 14.23 1.97
C PHE A 47 -18.49 13.55 0.79
N GLN A 48 -17.75 13.00 -0.17
CA GLN A 48 -18.29 12.31 -1.34
C GLN A 48 -18.42 10.79 -1.16
N ASN A 49 -18.18 10.25 0.05
CA ASN A 49 -18.13 8.79 0.31
C ASN A 49 -17.18 8.04 -0.65
N GLN A 50 -16.15 8.72 -1.14
CA GLN A 50 -15.27 8.16 -2.14
C GLN A 50 -14.28 7.20 -1.49
N GLN A 51 -14.31 5.93 -1.92
CA GLN A 51 -13.32 4.95 -1.48
C GLN A 51 -11.96 5.27 -2.11
N VAL A 52 -11.01 5.71 -1.29
CA VAL A 52 -9.64 6.00 -1.72
C VAL A 52 -8.74 4.81 -1.36
N LEU A 53 -8.18 4.18 -2.38
CA LEU A 53 -7.17 3.13 -2.25
C LEU A 53 -5.78 3.70 -2.56
N TYR A 54 -4.80 3.34 -1.74
CA TYR A 54 -3.37 3.51 -2.00
C TYR A 54 -2.78 2.14 -2.32
N VAL A 55 -2.38 1.94 -3.57
CA VAL A 55 -1.77 0.71 -4.05
C VAL A 55 -0.27 0.94 -4.19
N THR A 56 0.52 0.11 -3.50
CA THR A 56 1.99 0.11 -3.60
C THR A 56 2.49 -1.22 -4.17
N GLU A 57 3.79 -1.32 -4.41
CA GLU A 57 4.41 -2.58 -4.83
C GLU A 57 4.24 -3.68 -3.77
N ARG A 58 4.25 -3.31 -2.48
CA ARG A 58 4.29 -4.26 -1.35
C ARG A 58 2.98 -4.42 -0.59
N ALA A 59 2.09 -3.43 -0.64
CA ALA A 59 0.86 -3.40 0.15
C ALA A 59 -0.23 -2.51 -0.45
N VAL A 60 -1.47 -2.80 -0.09
CA VAL A 60 -2.65 -2.01 -0.46
C VAL A 60 -3.29 -1.47 0.81
N PHE A 61 -3.56 -0.16 0.81
CA PHE A 61 -4.23 0.52 1.91
C PHE A 61 -5.53 1.15 1.45
N ARG A 62 -6.49 1.24 2.36
CA ARG A 62 -7.70 2.06 2.20
C ARG A 62 -7.63 3.25 3.16
N LEU A 63 -7.93 4.43 2.65
CA LEU A 63 -8.17 5.59 3.51
C LEU A 63 -9.56 5.44 4.14
N GLN A 64 -9.60 5.11 5.42
CA GLN A 64 -10.78 5.33 6.25
C GLN A 64 -10.66 6.71 6.92
N GLU A 65 -11.77 7.25 7.39
CA GLU A 65 -11.97 8.64 7.83
C GLU A 65 -10.71 9.43 8.23
N LYS A 66 -9.90 8.91 9.17
CA LYS A 66 -8.64 9.53 9.60
C LYS A 66 -7.45 8.57 9.63
N GLU A 67 -7.62 7.35 9.15
CA GLU A 67 -6.64 6.28 9.34
C GLU A 67 -6.47 5.47 8.05
N LEU A 68 -5.26 4.97 7.83
CA LEU A 68 -5.03 3.98 6.80
C LEU A 68 -5.35 2.61 7.37
N GLU A 69 -6.14 1.85 6.62
CA GLU A 69 -6.38 0.44 6.88
C GLU A 69 -5.55 -0.38 5.90
N LEU A 70 -4.72 -1.28 6.41
CA LEU A 70 -4.00 -2.26 5.60
C LEU A 70 -4.98 -3.34 5.12
N LEU A 71 -5.08 -3.49 3.80
CA LEU A 71 -6.00 -4.45 3.15
C LEU A 71 -5.28 -5.69 2.64
N GLU A 72 -4.15 -5.52 1.96
CA GLU A 72 -3.40 -6.62 1.34
C GLU A 72 -1.89 -6.41 1.44
N ILE A 73 -1.16 -7.51 1.45
CA ILE A 73 0.31 -7.57 1.44
C ILE A 73 0.73 -8.44 0.27
N ALA A 74 1.73 -8.00 -0.50
CA ALA A 74 2.28 -8.78 -1.59
C ALA A 74 2.97 -10.06 -1.05
N PRO A 75 2.85 -11.21 -1.73
CA PRO A 75 3.56 -12.42 -1.32
C PRO A 75 5.07 -12.19 -1.21
N GLY A 76 5.70 -12.71 -0.16
CA GLY A 76 7.14 -12.54 0.10
C GLY A 76 7.52 -11.29 0.91
N ILE A 77 6.56 -10.39 1.17
CA ILE A 77 6.76 -9.20 2.01
C ILE A 77 6.54 -9.53 3.48
N ASP A 78 7.49 -9.15 4.33
CA ASP A 78 7.37 -9.29 5.78
C ASP A 78 6.58 -8.11 6.36
N LEU A 79 5.46 -8.41 7.03
CA LEU A 79 4.57 -7.37 7.59
C LEU A 79 5.33 -6.43 8.53
N GLN A 80 6.16 -6.95 9.42
CA GLN A 80 6.83 -6.12 10.42
C GLN A 80 7.93 -5.29 9.76
N LYS A 81 8.90 -5.95 9.14
CA LYS A 81 10.14 -5.33 8.64
C LYS A 81 9.90 -4.42 7.44
N ASP A 82 9.05 -4.85 6.50
CA ASP A 82 8.95 -4.23 5.19
C ASP A 82 7.78 -3.24 5.09
N ILE A 83 6.82 -3.32 6.02
CA ILE A 83 5.67 -2.42 6.10
C ILE A 83 5.70 -1.61 7.40
N LEU A 84 5.48 -2.24 8.55
CA LEU A 84 5.24 -1.51 9.80
C LEU A 84 6.45 -0.68 10.25
N ASP A 85 7.67 -1.25 10.19
CA ASP A 85 8.92 -0.55 10.54
C ASP A 85 9.26 0.59 9.56
N GLN A 86 8.61 0.62 8.40
CA GLN A 86 8.79 1.61 7.34
C GLN A 86 7.72 2.71 7.34
N MET A 87 6.78 2.66 8.29
CA MET A 87 5.75 3.69 8.53
C MET A 87 6.04 4.42 9.84
N ASP A 88 5.71 5.70 9.92
CA ASP A 88 5.82 6.47 11.17
C ASP A 88 4.58 6.32 12.06
N PHE A 89 3.53 5.67 11.56
CA PHE A 89 2.32 5.35 12.30
C PHE A 89 1.84 3.94 11.94
N LEU A 90 1.11 3.31 12.86
CA LEU A 90 0.54 2.00 12.62
C LEU A 90 -0.79 2.14 11.87
N PRO A 91 -0.99 1.45 10.73
CA PRO A 91 -2.28 1.37 10.10
C PRO A 91 -3.24 0.57 11.00
N SER A 92 -4.54 0.80 10.84
CA SER A 92 -5.51 -0.17 11.33
C SER A 92 -5.44 -1.45 10.48
N PHE A 93 -5.71 -2.58 11.10
CA PHE A 93 -5.80 -3.84 10.39
C PHE A 93 -7.25 -4.09 10.06
N GLY A 94 -7.56 -4.19 8.75
CA GLY A 94 -8.82 -4.80 8.34
C GLY A 94 -8.84 -6.27 8.73
N LYS A 95 -9.89 -7.00 8.33
CA LYS A 95 -9.78 -8.46 8.24
C LYS A 95 -8.66 -8.77 7.24
N LEU A 96 -7.46 -9.06 7.74
CA LEU A 96 -6.30 -9.48 6.94
C LEU A 96 -6.63 -10.87 6.37
N GLU A 97 -7.37 -10.90 5.27
CA GLU A 97 -7.66 -12.15 4.57
C GLU A 97 -6.46 -12.50 3.71
N ASN A 98 -5.72 -13.54 4.12
CA ASN A 98 -4.81 -14.24 3.22
C ASN A 98 -5.65 -14.77 2.05
N HIS A 99 -5.58 -14.08 0.92
CA HIS A 99 -6.40 -14.28 -0.28
C HIS A 99 -7.81 -13.71 -0.21
N GLY A 100 -7.89 -12.44 -0.58
CA GLY A 100 -8.59 -12.14 -1.82
C GLY A 100 -9.72 -11.17 -1.66
N ARG A 101 -9.41 -9.91 -1.91
CA ARG A 101 -10.37 -9.02 -2.53
C ARG A 101 -9.46 -8.07 -3.26
N PHE A 102 -9.14 -8.31 -4.56
CA PHE A 102 -10.07 -7.88 -5.60
C PHE A 102 -9.55 -7.91 -7.15
N ASP A 103 -10.36 -8.24 -8.22
CA ASP A 103 -10.26 -7.98 -9.75
C ASP A 103 -11.22 -6.92 -10.50
N PHE A 104 -10.89 -6.36 -11.69
CA PHE A 104 -11.65 -5.45 -12.64
C PHE A 104 -12.61 -4.31 -12.14
N HIS A 105 -12.91 -4.19 -10.85
CA HIS A 105 -13.91 -3.33 -10.20
C HIS A 105 -13.28 -2.55 -9.00
N GLY A 106 -11.99 -2.19 -9.06
CA GLY A 106 -11.29 -1.43 -8.00
C GLY A 106 -10.52 -2.30 -6.99
N ARG A 107 -9.52 -3.02 -7.49
CA ARG A 107 -9.39 -4.39 -7.05
C ARG A 107 -7.91 -4.92 -7.23
N PRO A 108 -7.07 -5.16 -6.18
CA PRO A 108 -5.73 -5.81 -6.25
C PRO A 108 -5.75 -7.28 -5.80
N LYS A 109 -4.91 -8.15 -6.36
CA LYS A 109 -4.91 -9.59 -6.06
C LYS A 109 -3.54 -10.21 -6.37
N TRP A 110 -2.45 -9.44 -6.18
CA TRP A 110 -1.08 -9.58 -6.73
C TRP A 110 -0.87 -9.41 -8.25
N ILE A 111 -1.73 -8.71 -9.01
CA ILE A 111 -1.42 -8.15 -10.35
C ILE A 111 -0.64 -9.13 -11.32
N ARG A 112 -1.30 -10.24 -11.70
CA ARG A 112 -1.09 -11.22 -12.82
C ARG A 112 0.31 -11.43 -13.45
N HIS A 113 0.80 -12.68 -13.35
CA HIS A 113 2.02 -13.25 -13.96
C HIS A 113 1.79 -13.92 -15.34
N ASP A 114 0.68 -13.65 -16.03
CA ASP A 114 0.37 -14.22 -17.36
C ASP A 114 -0.54 -13.26 -18.14
N TRP A 115 -0.03 -12.68 -19.22
CA TRP A 115 -0.83 -12.22 -20.36
C TRP A 115 -0.05 -12.48 -21.67
N PRO A 116 -0.70 -13.01 -22.72
CA PRO A 116 -0.10 -13.29 -24.04
C PRO A 116 0.27 -12.04 -24.86
#